data_AF-A0A2W4ILY6-F1
#
_entry.id   AF-A0A2W4ILY6-F1
#
_cell.length_a   1.000
_cell.length_b   1.000
_cell.length_c   1.000
_cell.angle_alpha   90.00
_cell.angle_beta   90.00
_cell.angle_gamma   90.00
#
_symmetry.space_group_name_H-M   'P 1'
#
loop_
_entity.id
_entity.type
_entity.pdbx_description
1 polymer ?
#
loop_
_entity_poly.entity_id
_entity_poly.type
_entity_poly.pdbx_seq_one_letter_code
_entity_poly.pdbx_strand_id
1 'polypeptide(L)'
;MKKTPEQIRKKREQKKRQLHFLVERKEKQKLQAIDETVLEYKIKLIAKIQRKNLAYIRKKELEYDRKMQNELRLLEGKPQREYKQKKPTKNQKLQFALAIAQENAKLRDTNADGEGFCISCNLRKRREELAGGHRYSRMFQSICLYKSNINAQCHSCNWATGPKGNTLEAERINAEYDKNIIKNRGEDELLELQLMKQKELGNPVVYKWTEPKLDELIPDLIAENERLWKTKNFYKPKKNRRKLHEKMTAK
;
A
#
# COMPACT_ATOMS: atom_id res chain seq x y z
N MET A 1 -38.48 -1.95 17.92
CA MET A 1 -37.86 -2.98 18.79
C MET A 1 -36.73 -3.68 18.03
N LYS A 2 -35.54 -3.83 18.61
CA LYS A 2 -34.45 -4.61 17.99
C LYS A 2 -34.85 -6.10 18.02
N LYS A 3 -34.67 -6.82 16.90
CA LYS A 3 -35.01 -8.25 16.81
C LYS A 3 -34.10 -9.05 17.73
N THR A 4 -34.64 -10.04 18.45
CA THR A 4 -33.83 -10.96 19.25
C THR A 4 -33.20 -12.05 18.36
N PRO A 5 -32.08 -12.69 18.79
CA PRO A 5 -31.52 -13.85 18.11
C PRO A 5 -32.55 -14.95 17.84
N GLU A 6 -33.40 -15.22 18.82
CA GLU A 6 -34.51 -16.18 18.76
C GLU A 6 -35.49 -15.86 17.64
N GLN A 7 -35.89 -14.59 17.52
CA GLN A 7 -36.81 -14.12 16.47
C GLN A 7 -36.20 -14.25 15.07
N ILE A 8 -34.88 -14.06 14.94
CA ILE A 8 -34.18 -14.20 13.66
C ILE A 8 -34.12 -15.68 13.25
N ARG A 9 -33.77 -16.58 14.17
CA ARG A 9 -33.76 -18.04 13.92
C ARG A 9 -35.15 -18.52 13.51
N LYS A 10 -36.18 -18.24 14.32
CA LYS A 10 -37.58 -18.63 14.03
C LYS A 10 -38.06 -18.12 12.67
N LYS A 11 -37.78 -16.86 12.34
CA LYS A 11 -38.15 -16.28 11.03
C LYS A 11 -37.49 -17.01 9.86
N ARG A 12 -36.22 -17.40 10.00
CA ARG A 12 -35.45 -18.04 8.93
C ARG A 12 -35.85 -19.51 8.76
N GLU A 13 -36.11 -20.21 9.85
CA GLU A 13 -36.68 -21.57 9.85
C GLU A 13 -38.08 -21.59 9.23
N GLN A 14 -38.94 -20.63 9.56
CA GLN A 14 -40.27 -20.51 8.93
C GLN A 14 -40.16 -20.35 7.40
N LYS A 15 -39.18 -19.56 6.91
CA LYS A 15 -38.93 -19.43 5.47
C LYS A 15 -38.43 -20.72 4.82
N LYS A 16 -37.64 -21.55 5.53
CA LYS A 16 -37.25 -22.88 5.06
C LYS A 16 -38.48 -23.79 4.93
N ARG A 17 -39.34 -23.84 5.95
CA ARG A 17 -40.57 -24.66 5.92
C ARG A 17 -41.51 -24.24 4.78
N GLN A 18 -41.71 -22.92 4.59
CA GLN A 18 -42.52 -22.39 3.49
C GLN A 18 -41.93 -22.76 2.11
N LEU A 19 -40.61 -22.73 1.97
CA LEU A 19 -39.94 -23.14 0.73
C LEU A 19 -40.19 -24.61 0.40
N HIS A 20 -39.99 -25.51 1.36
CA HIS A 20 -40.24 -26.94 1.18
C HIS A 20 -41.69 -27.19 0.74
N PHE A 21 -42.66 -26.62 1.46
CA PHE A 21 -44.08 -26.75 1.12
C PHE A 21 -44.40 -26.29 -0.32
N LEU A 22 -43.87 -25.14 -0.74
CA LEU A 22 -44.11 -24.62 -2.09
C LEU A 22 -43.45 -25.46 -3.18
N VAL A 23 -42.25 -25.98 -2.93
CA VAL A 23 -41.52 -26.83 -3.87
C VAL A 23 -42.21 -28.20 -4.00
N GLU A 24 -42.59 -28.83 -2.89
CA GLU A 24 -43.36 -30.08 -2.88
C GLU A 24 -44.69 -29.95 -3.61
N ARG A 25 -45.42 -28.85 -3.40
CA ARG A 25 -46.69 -28.60 -4.11
C ARG A 25 -46.47 -28.50 -5.62
N LYS A 26 -45.45 -27.75 -6.06
CA LYS A 26 -45.11 -27.62 -7.48
C LYS A 26 -44.59 -28.93 -8.06
N GLU A 27 -43.88 -29.72 -7.27
CA GLU A 27 -43.42 -31.04 -7.67
C GLU A 27 -44.60 -31.97 -7.92
N LYS A 28 -45.54 -32.09 -6.99
CA LYS A 28 -46.77 -32.88 -7.16
C LYS A 28 -47.53 -32.49 -8.42
N GLN A 29 -47.71 -31.19 -8.67
CA GLN A 29 -48.35 -30.69 -9.90
C GLN A 29 -47.60 -31.10 -11.18
N LYS A 30 -46.26 -31.02 -11.17
CA LYS A 30 -45.44 -31.45 -12.32
C LYS A 30 -45.49 -32.95 -12.52
N LEU A 31 -45.51 -33.74 -11.45
CA LEU A 31 -45.60 -35.20 -11.52
C LEU A 31 -46.96 -35.64 -12.04
N GLN A 32 -48.05 -34.96 -11.66
CA GLN A 32 -49.40 -35.20 -12.17
C GLN A 32 -49.55 -34.87 -13.67
N ALA A 33 -48.77 -33.93 -14.19
CA ALA A 33 -48.80 -33.53 -15.60
C ALA A 33 -47.97 -34.44 -16.52
N ILE A 34 -47.31 -35.48 -15.98
CA ILE A 34 -46.53 -36.45 -16.78
C ILE A 34 -47.49 -37.57 -17.20
N ASP A 35 -48.07 -37.46 -18.39
CA ASP A 35 -48.95 -38.48 -18.97
C ASP A 35 -48.32 -39.25 -20.14
N GLU A 36 -48.84 -40.46 -20.40
CA GLU A 36 -48.58 -41.40 -21.52
C GLU A 36 -47.24 -41.32 -22.29
N THR A 37 -46.13 -41.45 -21.57
CA THR A 37 -44.82 -41.82 -22.14
C THR A 37 -44.37 -43.20 -21.67
N VAL A 38 -43.51 -43.87 -22.44
CA VAL A 38 -42.94 -45.19 -22.10
C VAL A 38 -42.37 -45.15 -20.67
N LEU A 39 -42.65 -46.19 -19.87
CA LEU A 39 -42.38 -46.26 -18.43
C LEU A 39 -40.94 -45.85 -18.04
N GLU A 40 -39.96 -46.24 -18.84
CA GLU A 40 -38.55 -45.91 -18.60
C GLU A 40 -38.26 -44.40 -18.72
N TYR A 41 -38.92 -43.71 -19.66
CA TYR A 41 -38.80 -42.27 -19.84
C TYR A 41 -39.47 -41.50 -18.70
N LYS A 42 -40.62 -42.00 -18.20
CA LYS A 42 -41.30 -41.46 -17.01
C LYS A 42 -40.37 -41.49 -15.79
N ILE A 43 -39.73 -42.63 -15.49
CA ILE A 43 -38.81 -42.77 -14.35
C ILE A 43 -37.64 -41.77 -14.45
N LYS A 44 -37.00 -41.67 -15.63
CA LYS A 44 -35.89 -40.73 -15.86
C LYS A 44 -36.32 -39.27 -15.66
N LEU A 45 -37.53 -38.90 -16.11
CA LEU A 45 -38.07 -37.56 -15.99
C LEU A 45 -38.40 -37.20 -14.53
N ILE A 46 -39.04 -38.11 -13.79
CA ILE A 46 -39.33 -37.97 -12.36
C ILE A 46 -38.04 -37.74 -11.56
N ALA A 47 -37.03 -38.60 -11.76
CA ALA A 47 -35.74 -38.49 -11.09
C ALA A 47 -35.00 -37.18 -11.44
N LYS A 48 -35.18 -36.65 -12.67
CA LYS A 48 -34.63 -35.35 -13.08
C LYS A 48 -35.33 -34.20 -12.36
N ILE A 49 -36.66 -34.24 -12.20
CA ILE A 49 -37.43 -33.21 -11.49
C ILE A 49 -37.06 -33.19 -10.01
N GLN A 50 -37.05 -34.35 -9.35
CA GLN A 50 -36.66 -34.52 -7.95
C GLN A 50 -35.25 -33.97 -7.68
N ARG A 51 -34.26 -34.34 -8.51
CA ARG A 51 -32.88 -33.83 -8.38
C ARG A 51 -32.79 -32.32 -8.53
N LYS A 52 -33.50 -31.73 -9.49
CA LYS A 52 -33.53 -30.27 -9.69
C LYS A 52 -34.18 -29.55 -8.51
N ASN A 53 -35.27 -30.09 -7.96
CA ASN A 53 -35.95 -29.51 -6.81
C ASN A 53 -35.09 -29.58 -5.54
N LEU A 54 -34.45 -30.72 -5.28
CA LEU A 54 -33.54 -30.90 -4.16
C LEU A 54 -32.34 -29.94 -4.23
N ALA A 55 -31.74 -29.78 -5.42
CA ALA A 55 -30.65 -28.83 -5.63
C ALA A 55 -31.09 -27.38 -5.38
N TYR A 56 -32.30 -27.02 -5.82
CA TYR A 56 -32.88 -25.69 -5.59
C TYR A 56 -33.13 -25.42 -4.10
N ILE A 57 -33.70 -26.39 -3.38
CA ILE A 57 -33.93 -26.32 -1.93
C ILE A 57 -32.62 -26.09 -1.20
N ARG A 58 -31.61 -26.95 -1.41
CA ARG A 58 -30.30 -26.84 -0.75
C ARG A 58 -29.64 -25.48 -0.97
N LYS A 59 -29.69 -24.96 -2.20
CA LYS A 59 -29.15 -23.63 -2.53
C LYS A 59 -29.84 -22.53 -1.72
N LYS A 60 -31.16 -22.61 -1.59
CA LYS A 60 -31.96 -21.60 -0.87
C LYS A 60 -31.83 -21.71 0.64
N GLU A 61 -31.71 -22.91 1.19
CA GLU A 61 -31.42 -23.10 2.61
C GLU A 61 -30.08 -22.47 3.00
N LEU A 62 -29.05 -22.70 2.20
CA LEU A 62 -27.73 -22.10 2.41
C LEU A 62 -27.76 -20.56 2.32
N GLU A 63 -28.57 -20.00 1.41
CA GLU A 63 -28.80 -18.56 1.34
C GLU A 63 -29.47 -18.02 2.62
N TYR A 64 -30.46 -18.75 3.15
CA TYR A 64 -31.13 -18.38 4.40
C TYR A 64 -30.22 -18.50 5.62
N ASP A 65 -29.36 -19.52 5.67
CA ASP A 65 -28.39 -19.70 6.75
C ASP A 65 -27.33 -18.61 6.75
N ARG A 66 -26.80 -18.24 5.58
CA ARG A 66 -25.88 -17.09 5.46
C ARG A 66 -26.53 -15.79 5.93
N LYS A 67 -27.79 -15.55 5.55
CA LYS A 67 -28.55 -14.36 5.99
C LYS A 67 -28.81 -14.39 7.49
N MET A 68 -29.13 -15.55 8.06
CA MET A 68 -29.31 -15.74 9.50
C MET A 68 -28.02 -15.43 10.25
N GLN A 69 -26.89 -16.03 9.86
CA GLN A 69 -25.59 -15.82 10.49
C GLN A 69 -25.11 -14.37 10.41
N ASN A 70 -25.36 -13.69 9.30
CA ASN A 70 -25.03 -12.27 9.17
C ASN A 70 -25.87 -11.39 10.11
N GLU A 71 -27.18 -11.66 10.24
CA GLU A 71 -28.05 -10.94 11.18
C GLU A 71 -27.66 -11.20 12.63
N LEU A 72 -27.29 -12.44 12.98
CA LEU A 72 -26.78 -12.79 14.32
C LEU A 72 -25.46 -12.07 14.61
N ARG A 73 -24.51 -12.06 13.66
CA ARG A 73 -23.23 -11.34 13.79
C ARG A 73 -23.42 -9.83 13.96
N LEU A 74 -24.43 -9.24 13.32
CA LEU A 74 -24.73 -7.82 13.48
C LEU A 74 -25.30 -7.50 14.88
N LEU A 75 -26.03 -8.44 15.49
CA LEU A 75 -26.54 -8.33 16.86
C LEU A 75 -25.46 -8.50 17.92
N GLU A 76 -24.53 -9.43 17.70
CA GLU A 76 -23.37 -9.68 18.58
C GLU A 76 -22.39 -8.49 18.60
N GLY A 77 -22.55 -7.53 17.69
CA GLY A 77 -21.62 -6.43 17.48
C GLY A 77 -20.33 -6.92 16.80
N LYS A 78 -19.55 -6.00 16.23
CA LYS A 78 -18.19 -6.36 15.84
C LYS A 78 -17.44 -6.67 17.14
N PRO A 79 -16.72 -7.80 17.27
CA PRO A 79 -15.77 -7.94 18.37
C PRO A 79 -14.89 -6.69 18.35
N GLN A 80 -14.73 -6.02 19.48
CA GLN A 80 -13.69 -5.01 19.63
C GLN A 80 -12.37 -5.76 19.38
N ARG A 81 -11.91 -5.76 18.13
CA ARG A 81 -10.54 -6.14 17.85
C ARG A 81 -9.72 -5.10 18.58
N GLU A 82 -9.09 -5.50 19.67
CA GLU A 82 -7.86 -4.85 20.08
C GLU A 82 -6.93 -4.96 18.88
N TYR A 83 -6.89 -3.89 18.08
CA TYR A 83 -5.90 -3.78 17.02
C TYR A 83 -4.57 -3.69 17.74
N LYS A 84 -3.93 -4.84 17.99
CA LYS A 84 -2.53 -4.89 18.40
C LYS A 84 -1.80 -3.99 17.41
N GLN A 85 -1.26 -2.87 17.89
CA GLN A 85 -0.52 -1.97 17.04
C GLN A 85 0.62 -2.78 16.43
N LYS A 86 0.54 -3.04 15.12
CA LYS A 86 1.56 -3.84 14.45
C LYS A 86 2.85 -3.04 14.51
N LYS A 87 3.91 -3.65 15.03
CA LYS A 87 5.25 -3.07 14.96
C LYS A 87 5.58 -2.76 13.49
N PRO A 88 6.19 -1.62 13.22
CA PRO A 88 6.57 -1.26 11.86
C PRO A 88 7.58 -2.28 11.35
N THR A 89 7.38 -2.74 10.12
CA THR A 89 8.34 -3.60 9.44
C THR A 89 9.62 -2.83 9.10
N LYS A 90 10.75 -3.51 8.96
CA LYS A 90 11.99 -2.95 8.38
C LYS A 90 11.76 -2.05 7.16
N ASN A 91 10.92 -2.48 6.22
CA ASN A 91 10.62 -1.69 5.02
C ASN A 91 9.89 -0.39 5.36
N GLN A 92 8.97 -0.41 6.33
CA GLN A 92 8.31 0.81 6.81
C GLN A 92 9.31 1.77 7.47
N LYS A 93 10.27 1.26 8.26
CA LYS A 93 11.37 2.06 8.83
C LYS A 93 12.25 2.67 7.73
N LEU A 94 12.62 1.88 6.71
CA LEU A 94 13.40 2.37 5.57
C LEU A 94 12.65 3.47 4.78
N GLN A 95 11.34 3.28 4.51
CA GLN A 95 10.53 4.31 3.85
C GLN A 95 10.41 5.59 4.70
N PHE A 96 10.35 5.44 6.02
CA PHE A 96 10.38 6.59 6.93
C PHE A 96 11.73 7.34 6.85
N ALA A 97 12.85 6.62 6.90
CA ALA A 97 14.18 7.20 6.73
C ALA A 97 14.34 7.91 5.37
N LEU A 98 13.90 7.28 4.27
CA LEU A 98 13.92 7.87 2.93
C LEU A 98 13.10 9.16 2.86
N ALA A 99 11.89 9.16 3.43
CA ALA A 99 11.05 10.36 3.45
C ALA A 99 11.69 11.51 4.24
N ILE A 100 12.50 11.20 5.26
CA ILE A 100 13.26 12.21 6.01
C ILE A 100 14.44 12.72 5.18
N ALA A 101 15.26 11.82 4.64
CA ALA A 101 16.44 12.17 3.85
C ALA A 101 16.09 13.01 2.60
N GLN A 102 15.00 12.67 1.91
CA GLN A 102 14.50 13.44 0.77
C GLN A 102 14.02 14.84 1.16
N GLU A 103 13.37 14.95 2.31
CA GLU A 103 12.95 16.24 2.84
C GLU A 103 14.16 17.10 3.23
N ASN A 104 15.19 16.49 3.83
CA ASN A 104 16.44 17.18 4.16
C ASN A 104 17.14 17.72 2.92
N ALA A 105 17.18 16.95 1.82
CA ALA A 105 17.74 17.43 0.56
C ALA A 105 16.98 18.67 0.04
N LYS A 106 15.64 18.65 0.07
CA LYS A 106 14.83 19.80 -0.33
C LYS A 106 15.09 21.03 0.54
N LEU A 107 15.14 20.88 1.86
CA LEU A 107 15.38 22.00 2.78
C LEU A 107 16.81 22.54 2.65
N ARG A 108 17.79 21.66 2.45
CA ARG A 108 19.18 22.04 2.23
C ARG A 108 19.35 22.86 0.96
N ASP A 109 18.72 22.44 -0.13
CA ASP A 109 18.93 23.02 -1.47
C ASP A 109 17.95 24.16 -1.80
N THR A 110 17.15 24.60 -0.83
CA THR A 110 16.28 25.79 -0.96
C THR A 110 16.79 26.90 -0.06
N ASN A 111 16.57 28.16 -0.42
CA ASN A 111 16.88 29.33 0.41
C ASN A 111 15.89 29.50 1.57
N ALA A 112 15.93 30.63 2.29
CA ALA A 112 15.04 30.90 3.42
C ALA A 112 13.56 31.10 3.03
N ASP A 113 13.30 31.42 1.75
CA ASP A 113 11.98 31.72 1.17
C ASP A 113 11.36 30.52 0.43
N GLY A 114 12.12 29.43 0.30
CA GLY A 114 11.63 28.17 -0.26
C GLY A 114 11.86 28.03 -1.75
N GLU A 115 12.77 28.80 -2.30
CA GLU A 115 13.20 28.70 -3.69
C GLU A 115 14.54 28.00 -3.78
N GLY A 116 14.68 27.12 -4.76
CA GLY A 116 15.91 26.39 -5.01
C GLY A 116 16.06 26.12 -6.49
N PHE A 117 17.19 25.54 -6.87
CA PHE A 117 17.46 25.16 -8.26
C PHE A 117 17.31 23.65 -8.41
N CYS A 118 16.68 23.23 -9.52
CA CYS A 118 16.69 21.82 -9.88
C CYS A 118 18.10 21.40 -10.30
N ILE A 119 18.65 20.37 -9.65
CA ILE A 119 19.99 19.85 -9.97
C ILE A 119 20.17 19.39 -11.42
N SER A 120 19.09 19.04 -12.13
CA SER A 120 19.17 18.51 -13.50
C SER A 120 18.89 19.51 -14.61
N CYS A 121 18.12 20.58 -14.34
CA CYS A 121 17.79 21.58 -15.37
C CYS A 121 18.21 23.00 -14.99
N ASN A 122 18.74 23.17 -13.78
CA ASN A 122 19.19 24.44 -13.21
C ASN A 122 18.15 25.57 -13.24
N LEU A 123 16.87 25.24 -13.40
CA LEU A 123 15.77 26.21 -13.31
C LEU A 123 15.43 26.47 -11.84
N ARG A 124 15.14 27.73 -11.52
CA ARG A 124 14.61 28.14 -10.22
C ARG A 124 13.20 27.57 -10.05
N LYS A 125 12.95 27.00 -8.87
CA LYS A 125 11.71 26.31 -8.53
C LYS A 125 11.32 26.60 -7.10
N ARG A 126 10.01 26.63 -6.83
CA ARG A 126 9.52 26.61 -5.45
C ARG A 126 9.69 25.22 -4.86
N ARG A 127 9.82 25.12 -3.54
CA ARG A 127 10.01 23.86 -2.82
C ARG A 127 8.91 22.84 -3.13
N GLU A 128 7.69 23.29 -3.38
CA GLU A 128 6.54 22.45 -3.72
C GLU A 128 6.72 21.75 -5.08
N GLU A 129 7.47 22.35 -6.00
CA GLU A 129 7.81 21.78 -7.30
C GLU A 129 9.04 20.86 -7.27
N LEU A 130 9.77 20.84 -6.14
CA LEU A 130 10.98 20.08 -5.94
C LEU A 130 10.72 18.77 -5.18
N ALA A 131 11.44 17.73 -5.56
CA ALA A 131 11.52 16.44 -4.89
C ALA A 131 12.96 16.17 -4.43
N GLY A 132 13.16 15.22 -3.51
CA GLY A 132 14.48 14.67 -3.20
C GLY A 132 14.87 13.64 -4.26
N GLY A 133 15.46 14.11 -5.35
CA GLY A 133 15.88 13.30 -6.49
C GLY A 133 17.14 12.50 -6.20
N HIS A 134 17.07 11.19 -6.42
CA HIS A 134 18.19 10.26 -6.24
C HIS A 134 19.01 10.19 -7.52
N ARG A 135 20.33 10.41 -7.44
CA ARG A 135 21.24 10.23 -8.59
C ARG A 135 21.36 8.77 -9.00
N TYR A 136 21.55 7.90 -8.02
CA TYR A 136 21.50 6.45 -8.16
C TYR A 136 20.28 5.88 -7.45
N SER A 137 19.68 4.86 -8.06
CA SER A 137 18.43 4.24 -7.61
C SER A 137 18.41 3.93 -6.11
N ARG A 138 17.23 4.11 -5.49
CA ARG A 138 16.97 3.72 -4.10
C ARG A 138 17.14 2.21 -3.84
N MET A 139 17.25 1.41 -4.91
CA MET A 139 17.55 -0.01 -4.82
C MET A 139 18.96 -0.28 -4.27
N PHE A 140 19.91 0.64 -4.50
CA PHE A 140 21.26 0.54 -3.96
C PHE A 140 21.26 0.98 -2.49
N GLN A 141 21.17 0.01 -1.58
CA GLN A 141 20.98 0.27 -0.16
C GLN A 141 22.21 0.92 0.49
N SER A 142 23.40 0.69 -0.06
CA SER A 142 24.64 1.34 0.40
C SER A 142 24.59 2.87 0.31
N ILE A 143 23.84 3.42 -0.64
CA ILE A 143 23.85 4.86 -0.98
C ILE A 143 22.47 5.52 -0.97
N CYS A 144 21.37 4.77 -0.81
CA CYS A 144 20.02 5.33 -0.96
C CYS A 144 19.64 6.39 0.10
N LEU A 145 20.35 6.43 1.23
CA LEU A 145 20.19 7.42 2.30
C LEU A 145 21.37 8.42 2.37
N TYR A 146 22.38 8.28 1.50
CA TYR A 146 23.53 9.17 1.49
C TYR A 146 23.14 10.58 1.03
N LYS A 147 23.59 11.59 1.77
CA LYS A 147 23.28 13.01 1.51
C LYS A 147 23.67 13.45 0.09
N SER A 148 24.76 12.90 -0.44
CA SER A 148 25.31 13.22 -1.76
C SER A 148 24.50 12.60 -2.90
N ASN A 149 23.86 11.46 -2.63
CA ASN A 149 23.00 10.78 -3.60
C ASN A 149 21.63 11.47 -3.76
N ILE A 150 21.22 12.33 -2.82
CA ILE A 150 19.89 12.96 -2.81
C ILE A 150 20.01 14.48 -2.92
N ASN A 151 19.47 15.05 -4.00
CA ASN A 151 19.49 16.49 -4.27
C ASN A 151 18.11 16.99 -4.71
N ALA A 152 17.86 18.29 -4.55
CA ALA A 152 16.61 18.89 -5.02
C ALA A 152 16.50 18.80 -6.54
N GLN A 153 15.42 18.18 -7.00
CA GLN A 153 15.18 17.94 -8.41
C GLN A 153 13.69 18.16 -8.70
N CYS A 154 13.35 18.90 -9.76
CA CYS A 154 11.96 19.10 -10.11
C CYS A 154 11.28 17.79 -10.54
N HIS A 155 9.95 17.73 -10.40
CA HIS A 155 9.19 16.53 -10.73
C HIS A 155 9.30 16.08 -12.19
N SER A 156 9.53 17.01 -13.13
CA SER A 156 9.71 16.68 -14.56
C SER A 156 11.04 15.99 -14.85
N CYS A 157 12.11 16.37 -14.15
CA CYS A 157 13.44 15.78 -14.33
C CYS A 157 13.65 14.52 -13.47
N ASN A 158 12.93 14.39 -12.36
CA ASN A 158 13.11 13.27 -11.45
C ASN A 158 12.59 11.96 -12.05
N TRP A 159 13.47 10.96 -12.18
CA TRP A 159 13.17 9.64 -12.74
C TRP A 159 11.93 8.96 -12.12
N ALA A 160 11.67 9.18 -10.83
CA ALA A 160 10.52 8.59 -10.15
C ALA A 160 9.18 9.21 -10.60
N THR A 161 9.18 10.41 -11.16
CA THR A 161 7.98 11.18 -11.55
C THR A 161 7.95 11.60 -13.03
N GLY A 162 9.07 11.54 -13.75
CA GLY A 162 9.26 11.78 -15.19
C GLY A 162 10.62 11.19 -15.62
N PRO A 163 11.20 11.55 -16.78
CA PRO A 163 10.70 11.29 -18.13
C PRO A 163 10.28 9.83 -18.33
N LYS A 164 8.96 9.56 -18.35
CA LYS A 164 8.43 8.18 -18.42
C LYS A 164 8.77 7.53 -19.77
N GLY A 165 9.78 6.66 -19.78
CA GLY A 165 10.13 5.83 -20.94
C GLY A 165 10.89 6.53 -22.06
N ASN A 166 11.40 7.76 -21.86
CA ASN A 166 12.28 8.43 -22.81
C ASN A 166 13.73 8.36 -22.33
N THR A 167 14.48 7.38 -22.86
CA THR A 167 15.86 7.10 -22.47
C THR A 167 16.81 8.24 -22.82
N LEU A 168 16.70 8.83 -24.02
CA LEU A 168 17.57 9.94 -24.45
C LEU A 168 17.43 11.17 -23.55
N GLU A 169 16.18 11.51 -23.21
CA GLU A 169 15.92 12.62 -22.29
C GLU A 169 16.45 12.33 -20.87
N ALA A 170 16.37 11.08 -20.43
CA ALA A 170 16.90 10.67 -19.15
C ALA A 170 18.44 10.70 -19.09
N GLU A 171 19.11 10.30 -20.16
CA GLU A 171 20.56 10.41 -20.31
C GLU A 171 21.00 11.87 -20.28
N ARG A 172 20.30 12.74 -21.01
CA ARG A 172 20.53 14.20 -20.97
C ARG A 172 20.37 14.77 -19.56
N ILE A 173 19.27 14.40 -18.88
CA ILE A 173 19.01 14.81 -17.49
C ILE A 173 20.11 14.33 -16.54
N ASN A 174 20.60 13.10 -16.70
CA ASN A 174 21.64 12.54 -15.85
C ASN A 174 22.99 13.23 -16.10
N ALA A 175 23.34 13.51 -17.35
CA ALA A 175 24.56 14.22 -17.69
C ALA A 175 24.58 15.64 -17.08
N GLU A 176 23.47 16.36 -17.14
CA GLU A 176 23.34 17.67 -16.48
C GLU A 176 23.32 17.55 -14.94
N TYR A 177 22.72 16.48 -14.40
CA TYR A 177 22.81 16.18 -12.96
C TYR A 177 24.28 16.05 -12.56
N ASP A 178 25.08 15.24 -13.26
CA ASP A 178 26.48 14.99 -12.94
C ASP A 178 27.31 16.27 -12.96
N LYS A 179 27.17 17.08 -14.02
CA LYS A 179 27.84 18.40 -14.11
C LYS A 179 27.52 19.27 -12.91
N ASN A 180 26.25 19.34 -12.51
CA ASN A 180 25.83 20.20 -11.40
C ASN A 180 26.18 19.62 -10.03
N ILE A 181 26.22 18.29 -9.84
CA ILE A 181 26.80 17.70 -8.63
C ILE A 181 28.26 18.11 -8.52
N ILE A 182 29.05 17.88 -9.57
CA ILE A 182 30.50 18.17 -9.57
C ILE A 182 30.73 19.64 -9.21
N LYS A 183 29.96 20.55 -9.82
CA LYS A 183 30.02 21.98 -9.49
C LYS A 183 29.68 22.28 -8.03
N ASN A 184 28.69 21.60 -7.46
CA ASN A 184 28.17 21.91 -6.13
C ASN A 184 28.94 21.22 -4.99
N ARG A 185 29.57 20.08 -5.26
CA ARG A 185 30.09 19.15 -4.24
C ARG A 185 31.49 18.61 -4.54
N GLY A 186 32.04 18.89 -5.71
CA GLY A 186 33.29 18.31 -6.18
C GLY A 186 33.09 16.95 -6.84
N GLU A 187 34.09 16.57 -7.62
CA GLU A 187 34.13 15.29 -8.35
C GLU A 187 34.28 14.09 -7.40
N ASP A 188 35.03 14.27 -6.31
CA ASP A 188 35.30 13.21 -5.33
C ASP A 188 34.03 12.63 -4.71
N GLU A 189 33.04 13.47 -4.35
CA GLU A 189 31.77 12.99 -3.79
C GLU A 189 30.99 12.13 -4.81
N LEU A 190 31.04 12.49 -6.10
CA LEU A 190 30.36 11.71 -7.14
C LEU A 190 31.08 10.38 -7.38
N LEU A 191 32.41 10.40 -7.40
CA LEU A 191 33.23 9.21 -7.56
C LEU A 191 33.06 8.24 -6.39
N GLU A 192 32.98 8.74 -5.16
CA GLU A 192 32.71 7.93 -3.97
C GLU A 192 31.36 7.19 -4.09
N LEU A 193 30.30 7.90 -4.49
CA LEU A 193 28.99 7.29 -4.71
C LEU A 193 29.04 6.20 -5.79
N GLN A 194 29.78 6.44 -6.87
CA GLN A 194 29.97 5.46 -7.93
C GLN A 194 30.72 4.22 -7.43
N LEU A 195 31.80 4.40 -6.66
CA LEU A 195 32.56 3.30 -6.07
C LEU A 195 31.71 2.49 -5.10
N MET A 196 30.93 3.13 -4.23
CA MET A 196 30.02 2.44 -3.31
C MET A 196 28.96 1.62 -4.06
N LYS A 197 28.37 2.18 -5.12
CA LYS A 197 27.44 1.45 -5.99
C LYS A 197 28.10 0.21 -6.59
N GLN A 198 29.32 0.32 -7.10
CA GLN A 198 30.05 -0.81 -7.68
C GLN A 198 30.39 -1.88 -6.64
N LYS A 199 30.80 -1.47 -5.44
CA LYS A 199 31.03 -2.38 -4.31
C LYS A 199 29.74 -3.14 -3.92
N GLU A 200 28.60 -2.47 -3.90
CA GLU A 200 27.30 -3.11 -3.64
C GLU A 200 26.93 -4.10 -4.75
N LEU A 201 27.16 -3.77 -6.02
CA LEU A 201 26.91 -4.70 -7.13
C LEU A 201 27.73 -5.99 -7.00
N GLY A 202 28.96 -5.90 -6.51
CA GLY A 202 29.80 -7.06 -6.22
C GLY A 202 29.34 -7.87 -5.01
N ASN A 203 28.68 -7.26 -4.02
CA ASN A 203 28.16 -7.96 -2.84
C ASN A 203 26.90 -7.32 -2.24
N PRO A 204 25.70 -7.54 -2.84
CA PRO A 204 24.49 -6.80 -2.45
C PRO A 204 23.98 -7.10 -1.04
N VAL A 205 24.30 -8.27 -0.47
CA VAL A 205 23.75 -8.72 0.82
C VAL A 205 24.33 -7.92 1.98
N VAL A 206 25.63 -7.59 1.92
CA VAL A 206 26.35 -6.87 2.99
C VAL A 206 25.80 -5.47 3.22
N TYR A 207 25.32 -4.81 2.17
CA TYR A 207 24.84 -3.44 2.21
C TYR A 207 23.36 -3.31 2.51
N LYS A 208 22.64 -4.42 2.71
CA LYS A 208 21.23 -4.36 3.10
C LYS A 208 21.09 -3.69 4.47
N TRP A 209 20.17 -2.73 4.54
CA TRP A 209 19.72 -2.16 5.80
C TRP A 209 19.11 -3.25 6.67
N THR A 210 19.55 -3.25 7.92
CA THR A 210 18.96 -4.03 9.02
C THR A 210 18.16 -3.07 9.90
N GLU A 211 17.23 -3.60 10.70
CA GLU A 211 16.48 -2.75 11.63
C GLU A 211 17.39 -1.99 12.61
N PRO A 212 18.43 -2.61 13.23
CA PRO A 212 19.36 -1.89 14.11
C PRO A 212 20.05 -0.71 13.41
N LYS A 213 20.59 -0.92 12.20
CA LYS A 213 21.24 0.16 11.42
C LYS A 213 20.28 1.32 11.11
N LEU A 214 19.00 1.03 10.89
CA LEU A 214 17.99 2.07 10.65
C LEU A 214 17.63 2.81 11.95
N ASP A 215 17.51 2.09 13.06
CA ASP A 215 17.19 2.68 14.37
C ASP A 215 18.32 3.60 14.87
N GLU A 216 19.57 3.30 14.51
CA GLU A 216 20.74 4.17 14.75
C GLU A 216 20.74 5.41 13.86
N LEU A 217 20.38 5.27 12.57
CA LEU A 217 20.48 6.35 11.57
C LEU A 217 19.31 7.35 11.61
N ILE A 218 18.10 6.88 11.91
CA ILE A 218 16.89 7.72 11.85
C ILE A 218 16.96 8.93 12.80
N PRO A 219 17.44 8.83 14.05
CA PRO A 219 17.64 9.97 14.93
C PRO A 219 18.47 11.10 14.30
N ASP A 220 19.58 10.77 13.63
CA ASP A 220 20.45 11.76 12.98
C ASP A 220 19.74 12.46 11.81
N LEU A 221 19.00 11.68 11.01
CA LEU A 221 18.19 12.24 9.93
C LEU A 221 17.11 13.20 10.45
N ILE A 222 16.49 12.89 11.60
CA ILE A 222 15.51 13.76 12.25
C ILE A 222 16.20 15.02 12.78
N ALA A 223 17.33 14.89 13.45
CA ALA A 223 18.08 16.03 13.99
C ALA A 223 18.52 16.99 12.87
N GLU A 224 19.01 16.47 11.75
CA GLU A 224 19.36 17.29 10.59
C GLU A 224 18.12 17.98 10.00
N ASN A 225 16.96 17.31 9.95
CA ASN A 225 15.71 17.94 9.52
C ASN A 225 15.34 19.12 10.43
N GLU A 226 15.42 18.90 11.74
CA GLU A 226 15.12 19.89 12.77
C GLU A 226 16.15 21.03 12.82
N ARG A 227 17.36 20.82 12.32
CA ARG A 227 18.36 21.88 12.13
C ARG A 227 18.02 22.70 10.89
N LEU A 228 17.79 22.03 9.75
CA LEU A 228 17.54 22.68 8.47
C LEU A 228 16.27 23.51 8.46
N TRP A 229 15.18 23.04 9.08
CA TRP A 229 13.90 23.74 9.02
C TRP A 229 13.87 25.05 9.83
N LYS A 230 14.79 25.26 10.79
CA LYS A 230 14.81 26.41 11.70
C LYS A 230 15.27 27.67 10.96
N THR A 231 15.97 27.48 9.85
CA THR A 231 16.44 28.55 8.99
C THR A 231 15.47 28.87 7.84
N LYS A 232 14.27 28.26 7.84
CA LYS A 232 13.30 28.33 6.74
C LYS A 232 11.99 28.97 7.21
N ASN A 233 11.73 30.19 6.77
CA ASN A 233 10.55 30.96 7.17
C ASN A 233 9.24 30.36 6.63
N PHE A 234 9.29 29.73 5.46
CA PHE A 234 8.15 29.08 4.83
C PHE A 234 7.80 27.71 5.44
N TYR A 235 8.72 27.10 6.20
CA TYR A 235 8.58 25.69 6.56
C TYR A 235 7.93 25.51 7.92
N LYS A 236 6.70 24.97 7.92
CA LYS A 236 6.06 24.45 9.12
C LYS A 236 6.00 22.92 9.08
N PRO A 237 6.60 22.22 10.04
CA PRO A 237 6.54 20.78 10.06
C PRO A 237 5.15 20.23 10.29
N LYS A 238 4.66 19.48 9.31
CA LYS A 238 3.33 18.85 9.37
C LYS A 238 3.29 17.60 10.27
N LYS A 239 4.44 17.01 10.58
CA LYS A 239 4.55 15.75 11.34
C LYS A 239 5.64 15.87 12.39
N ASN A 240 5.34 15.53 13.64
CA ASN A 240 6.35 15.37 14.68
C ASN A 240 7.10 14.05 14.43
N ARG A 241 8.20 14.13 13.67
CA ARG A 241 9.00 12.97 13.26
C ARG A 241 9.60 12.23 14.45
N ARG A 242 10.01 12.95 15.49
CA ARG A 242 10.53 12.38 16.74
C ARG A 242 9.49 11.52 17.45
N LYS A 243 8.27 12.05 17.65
CA LYS A 243 7.13 11.30 18.23
C LYS A 243 6.72 10.11 17.38
N LEU A 244 6.82 10.20 16.05
CA LEU A 244 6.56 9.06 15.17
C LEU A 244 7.64 7.98 15.31
N HIS A 245 8.90 8.36 15.40
CA HIS A 245 10.01 7.44 15.64
C HIS A 245 9.88 6.73 16.99
N GLU A 246 9.59 7.47 18.07
CA GLU A 246 9.35 6.91 19.40
C GLU A 246 8.22 5.86 19.38
N LYS A 247 7.12 6.11 18.67
CA LYS A 247 6.04 5.13 18.51
C LYS A 247 6.45 3.89 17.72
N MET A 248 7.41 4.03 16.81
CA MET A 248 7.91 2.92 16.00
C MET A 248 8.91 2.03 16.76
N THR A 249 9.58 2.59 17.77
CA THR A 249 10.58 1.89 18.59
C THR A 249 10.06 1.47 19.96
N ALA A 250 8.91 2.00 20.41
CA ALA A 250 8.24 1.58 21.64
C ALA A 250 7.99 0.06 21.67
N LYS A 251 8.36 -0.57 22.80
CA LYS A 251 8.33 -2.02 22.99
C LYS A 251 6.92 -2.59 23.05
#